data_AF-A0A3D3T019-F1
#
_entry.id   AF-A0A3D3T019-F1
#
_cell.length_a   1.000
_cell.length_b   1.000
_cell.length_c   1.000
_cell.angle_alpha   90.00
_cell.angle_beta   90.00
_cell.angle_gamma   90.00
#
_symmetry.space_group_name_H-M   'P 1'
#
loop_
_entity.id
_entity.type
_entity.pdbx_description
1 polymer ?
#
loop_
_entity_poly.entity_id
_entity_poly.type
_entity_poly.pdbx_seq_one_letter_code
_entity_poly.pdbx_strand_id
1 'polypeptide(L)'
;MSSTNTESGNPSCHEGTETGQHHHHHVHGGSAVSQELMIEGAGCASCVGKIESALKAIPGVENAEMNFAQRTVSVLGSAPAEQLIKAVEGAGYNAKISLADNEDDALAEKEKADWAYYKRLMREMTIALSLGVPLMIYSIVVGEMTVTSTGERIAWLAVGLLTLGVMVFSGKHFYVGAWQSFKNHSANMDTLIALGTGTAWVYSMVVVFVPHLVPEMARHVYFEATAMIIGLIDLGLALELKARGRTSEAIKRLIGLQAKTARVIRDDKELDIAIEQVLLNDVVRVRPGEKIPVDGEVVEGHTAIDESMLTGEPMPVEKATGNTVAAGTINKSGSILFKATRVGKDTALAQIINMVKRAQNSKPPIGRLADVISAYFVPVVMIIAVVSALTWLNFGPEPAVAFAIVSATTVLIIACPCAL
;
A
#
# COMPACT_ATOMS: atom_id res chain seq x y z
N MET A 1 71.34 39.17 -20.42
CA MET A 1 72.01 39.81 -19.28
C MET A 1 70.95 40.14 -18.23
N SER A 2 71.10 39.51 -17.06
CA SER A 2 70.68 39.91 -15.71
C SER A 2 69.22 40.29 -15.40
N SER A 3 68.52 39.30 -14.83
CA SER A 3 67.86 39.29 -13.51
C SER A 3 67.85 40.55 -12.64
N THR A 4 66.74 40.77 -11.91
CA THR A 4 66.77 41.08 -10.46
C THR A 4 65.43 40.79 -9.77
N ASN A 5 65.52 39.90 -8.76
CA ASN A 5 64.59 39.71 -7.65
C ASN A 5 64.88 40.76 -6.55
N THR A 6 63.92 40.99 -5.64
CA THR A 6 64.09 41.04 -4.16
C THR A 6 62.71 41.17 -3.47
N GLU A 7 62.29 40.17 -2.67
CA GLU A 7 62.27 40.14 -1.16
C GLU A 7 61.03 40.83 -0.55
N SER A 8 60.36 40.39 0.53
CA SER A 8 60.58 39.37 1.58
C SER A 8 59.32 39.29 2.49
N GLY A 9 59.15 38.18 3.24
CA GLY A 9 58.59 38.21 4.61
C GLY A 9 57.18 37.64 4.88
N ASN A 10 57.11 36.36 5.27
CA ASN A 10 56.03 35.69 6.04
C ASN A 10 56.18 36.03 7.58
N PRO A 11 55.36 35.59 8.58
CA PRO A 11 54.26 34.61 8.59
C PRO A 11 53.04 34.92 9.51
N SER A 12 51.92 34.18 9.37
CA SER A 12 51.31 33.39 10.47
C SER A 12 49.96 32.77 10.08
N CYS A 13 49.73 31.59 10.65
CA CYS A 13 48.70 30.61 10.36
C CYS A 13 47.29 31.02 10.80
N HIS A 14 46.27 30.64 10.03
CA HIS A 14 45.09 29.95 10.56
C HIS A 14 44.38 29.18 9.43
N GLU A 15 44.16 27.90 9.68
CA GLU A 15 43.38 26.96 8.88
C GLU A 15 41.91 27.36 8.80
N GLY A 16 41.29 27.07 7.65
CA GLY A 16 39.85 27.21 7.42
C GLY A 16 39.47 26.68 6.05
N THR A 17 39.31 25.37 5.95
CA THR A 17 38.79 24.63 4.79
C THR A 17 37.31 24.89 4.57
N GLU A 18 36.92 25.43 3.41
CA GLU A 18 35.58 25.23 2.85
C GLU A 18 35.67 24.91 1.36
N THR A 19 35.32 23.65 1.05
CA THR A 19 35.18 23.09 -0.29
C THR A 19 33.91 23.61 -0.94
N GLY A 20 34.05 24.52 -1.90
CA GLY A 20 32.95 24.92 -2.79
C GLY A 20 32.60 23.81 -3.78
N GLN A 21 31.55 23.04 -3.49
CA GLN A 21 30.92 22.16 -4.47
C GLN A 21 30.07 23.01 -5.43
N HIS A 22 30.47 23.00 -6.71
CA HIS A 22 29.68 23.53 -7.81
C HIS A 22 28.38 22.71 -7.97
N HIS A 23 27.26 23.26 -7.52
CA HIS A 23 25.94 22.76 -7.89
C HIS A 23 25.64 23.15 -9.34
N HIS A 24 25.77 22.17 -10.25
CA HIS A 24 25.23 22.27 -11.60
C HIS A 24 23.70 22.24 -11.54
N HIS A 25 23.07 23.40 -11.78
CA HIS A 25 21.65 23.48 -12.14
C HIS A 25 21.47 22.98 -13.57
N HIS A 26 21.06 21.72 -13.72
CA HIS A 26 20.49 21.23 -14.97
C HIS A 26 19.04 21.73 -15.09
N VAL A 27 18.85 22.79 -15.88
CA VAL A 27 17.53 23.19 -16.39
C VAL A 27 17.18 22.23 -17.53
N HIS A 28 16.36 21.22 -17.26
CA HIS A 28 15.78 20.36 -18.29
C HIS A 28 14.54 21.02 -18.90
N GLY A 29 14.60 21.34 -20.19
CA GLY A 29 13.44 21.72 -20.99
C GLY A 29 12.53 20.52 -21.25
N GLY A 30 11.26 20.66 -20.87
CA GLY A 30 10.09 20.43 -21.73
C GLY A 30 9.84 19.06 -22.36
N SER A 31 10.32 17.95 -21.80
CA SER A 31 9.82 16.61 -22.13
C SER A 31 9.04 16.08 -20.93
N ALA A 32 7.84 15.55 -21.13
CA ALA A 32 7.02 14.98 -20.07
C ALA A 32 7.81 13.87 -19.34
N VAL A 33 8.13 14.10 -18.06
CA VAL A 33 8.88 13.17 -17.23
C VAL A 33 7.87 12.29 -16.48
N SER A 34 8.08 10.98 -16.53
CA SER A 34 7.33 10.04 -15.69
C SER A 34 8.00 9.98 -14.31
N GLN A 35 7.30 10.43 -13.27
CA GLN A 35 7.75 10.36 -11.88
C GLN A 35 6.89 9.35 -11.11
N GLU A 36 7.50 8.52 -10.26
CA GLU A 36 6.78 7.56 -9.41
C GLU A 36 6.91 7.95 -7.92
N LEU A 37 5.76 8.09 -7.25
CA LEU A 37 5.64 8.45 -5.85
C LEU A 37 5.11 7.25 -5.06
N MET A 38 5.73 6.89 -3.95
CA MET A 38 5.18 5.93 -2.98
C MET A 38 4.29 6.65 -1.98
N ILE A 39 3.09 6.12 -1.72
CA ILE A 39 2.07 6.72 -0.85
C ILE A 39 1.93 5.88 0.43
N GLU A 40 2.03 6.53 1.58
CA GLU A 40 1.76 5.93 2.88
C GLU A 40 0.38 6.36 3.39
N GLY A 41 -0.37 5.43 4.00
CA GLY A 41 -1.69 5.72 4.60
C GLY A 41 -2.90 5.61 3.65
N ALA A 42 -2.70 5.31 2.37
CA ALA A 42 -3.82 5.01 1.46
C ALA A 42 -4.37 3.60 1.73
N GLY A 43 -5.51 3.53 2.43
CA GLY A 43 -6.15 2.28 2.85
C GLY A 43 -7.39 1.84 2.07
N CYS A 44 -8.00 2.71 1.24
CA CYS A 44 -9.20 2.36 0.45
C CYS A 44 -9.14 2.92 -0.97
N ALA A 45 -9.97 2.40 -1.88
CA ALA A 45 -10.00 2.86 -3.27
C ALA A 45 -10.60 4.28 -3.40
N SER A 46 -11.32 4.79 -2.40
CA SER A 46 -11.73 6.20 -2.32
C SER A 46 -10.53 7.15 -2.13
N CYS A 47 -9.44 6.69 -1.49
CA CYS A 47 -8.18 7.46 -1.41
C CYS A 47 -7.58 7.69 -2.81
N VAL A 48 -7.71 6.70 -3.69
CA VAL A 48 -7.11 6.70 -5.04
C VAL A 48 -7.66 7.84 -5.88
N GLY A 49 -8.99 7.97 -5.96
CA GLY A 49 -9.62 9.03 -6.75
C GLY A 49 -9.26 10.43 -6.23
N LYS A 50 -9.12 10.59 -4.91
CA LYS A 50 -8.72 11.86 -4.30
C LYS A 50 -7.27 12.21 -4.59
N ILE A 51 -6.35 11.25 -4.45
CA ILE A 51 -4.94 11.44 -4.76
C ILE A 51 -4.75 11.75 -6.25
N GLU A 52 -5.40 10.99 -7.14
CA GLU A 52 -5.39 11.25 -8.59
C GLU A 52 -5.94 12.65 -8.91
N SER A 53 -7.06 13.06 -8.28
CA SER A 53 -7.67 14.38 -8.52
C SER A 53 -6.82 15.53 -7.98
N ALA A 54 -6.22 15.36 -6.79
CA ALA A 54 -5.33 16.36 -6.18
C ALA A 54 -4.07 16.56 -7.03
N LEU A 55 -3.51 15.48 -7.59
CA LEU A 55 -2.33 15.56 -8.46
C LEU A 55 -2.68 16.15 -9.83
N LYS A 56 -3.82 15.78 -10.43
CA LYS A 56 -4.30 16.36 -11.70
C LYS A 56 -4.63 17.85 -11.61
N ALA A 57 -4.91 18.36 -10.41
CA ALA A 57 -5.14 19.79 -10.19
C ALA A 57 -3.85 20.62 -10.22
N ILE A 58 -2.66 20.00 -10.19
CA ILE A 58 -1.38 20.71 -10.25
C ILE A 58 -1.07 21.12 -11.70
N PRO A 59 -0.76 22.40 -11.96
CA PRO A 59 -0.29 22.85 -13.26
C PRO A 59 0.97 22.09 -13.71
N GLY A 60 0.94 21.51 -14.91
CA GLY A 60 2.04 20.72 -15.45
C GLY A 60 1.94 19.21 -15.19
N VAL A 61 0.87 18.73 -14.58
CA VAL A 61 0.51 17.30 -14.56
C VAL A 61 -0.43 17.00 -15.73
N GLU A 62 0.02 16.16 -16.67
CA GLU A 62 -0.80 15.72 -17.80
C GLU A 62 -1.67 14.53 -17.40
N ASN A 63 -1.10 13.58 -16.66
CA ASN A 63 -1.82 12.44 -16.12
C ASN A 63 -1.26 12.02 -14.77
N ALA A 64 -2.13 11.51 -13.91
CA ALA A 64 -1.75 10.88 -12.64
C ALA A 64 -2.61 9.64 -12.47
N GLU A 65 -1.95 8.50 -12.33
CA GLU A 65 -2.60 7.20 -12.16
C GLU A 65 -2.03 6.53 -10.92
N MET A 66 -2.91 6.26 -9.95
CA MET A 66 -2.52 5.63 -8.72
C MET A 66 -2.71 4.12 -8.81
N ASN A 67 -1.63 3.40 -8.56
CA ASN A 67 -1.67 1.99 -8.29
C ASN A 67 -1.87 1.76 -6.79
N PHE A 68 -3.12 1.48 -6.41
CA PHE A 68 -3.45 1.13 -5.04
C PHE A 68 -2.76 -0.14 -4.55
N ALA A 69 -2.63 -1.16 -5.41
CA ALA A 69 -1.99 -2.42 -5.05
C ALA A 69 -0.50 -2.25 -4.77
N GLN A 70 0.17 -1.35 -5.49
CA GLN A 70 1.58 -1.01 -5.24
C GLN A 70 1.76 0.14 -4.25
N ARG A 71 0.68 0.80 -3.83
CA ARG A 71 0.72 2.07 -3.08
C ARG A 71 1.66 3.08 -3.77
N THR A 72 1.68 3.09 -5.10
CA THR A 72 2.47 4.03 -5.89
C THR A 72 1.56 4.86 -6.79
N VAL A 73 2.02 6.06 -7.15
CA VAL A 73 1.37 6.92 -8.13
C VAL A 73 2.38 7.24 -9.22
N SER A 74 2.01 6.91 -10.45
CA SER A 74 2.74 7.34 -11.63
C SER A 74 2.17 8.68 -12.10
N VAL A 75 3.00 9.72 -12.08
CA VAL A 75 2.66 11.07 -12.55
C VAL A 75 3.43 11.33 -13.83
N LEU A 76 2.71 11.73 -14.87
CA LEU A 76 3.25 12.09 -16.16
C LEU A 76 3.10 13.61 -16.33
N GLY A 77 4.22 14.33 -16.43
CA GLY A 77 4.20 15.78 -16.53
C GLY A 77 5.54 16.45 -16.24
N SER A 78 5.51 17.78 -16.08
CA SER A 78 6.66 18.63 -15.79
C SER A 78 6.63 19.23 -14.39
N ALA A 79 5.65 18.88 -13.56
CA ALA A 79 5.55 19.39 -12.20
C ALA A 79 6.72 18.88 -11.31
N PRO A 80 7.30 19.72 -10.45
CA PRO A 80 8.37 19.31 -9.54
C PRO A 80 7.83 18.41 -8.43
N ALA A 81 8.63 17.39 -8.05
CA ALA A 81 8.22 16.37 -7.10
C ALA A 81 7.77 16.92 -5.72
N GLU A 82 8.37 18.02 -5.27
CA GLU A 82 7.98 18.68 -4.01
C GLU A 82 6.54 19.22 -4.03
N GLN A 83 6.08 19.72 -5.18
CA GLN A 83 4.69 20.17 -5.33
C GLN A 83 3.72 18.98 -5.34
N LEU A 84 4.13 17.87 -5.98
CA LEU A 84 3.34 16.64 -5.98
C LEU A 84 3.19 16.08 -4.56
N ILE A 85 4.28 16.02 -3.78
CA ILE A 85 4.25 15.55 -2.38
C ILE A 85 3.33 16.44 -1.53
N LYS A 86 3.46 17.76 -1.63
CA LYS A 86 2.61 18.69 -0.87
C LYS A 86 1.12 18.56 -1.21
N ALA A 87 0.76 18.26 -2.47
CA ALA A 87 -0.64 18.03 -2.81
C ALA A 87 -1.17 16.72 -2.24
N VAL A 88 -0.34 15.67 -2.20
CA VAL A 88 -0.73 14.41 -1.55
C VAL A 88 -0.88 14.61 -0.03
N GLU A 89 0.01 15.37 0.61
CA GLU A 89 -0.10 15.77 2.03
C GLU A 89 -1.33 16.64 2.28
N GLY A 90 -1.67 17.54 1.36
CA GLY A 90 -2.89 18.34 1.40
C GLY A 90 -4.16 17.51 1.30
N ALA A 91 -4.12 16.38 0.58
CA ALA A 91 -5.18 15.38 0.57
C ALA A 91 -5.19 14.50 1.84
N GLY A 92 -4.16 14.62 2.69
CA GLY A 92 -4.00 13.97 3.98
C GLY A 92 -3.20 12.66 3.96
N TYR A 93 -2.48 12.37 2.88
CA TYR A 93 -1.63 11.18 2.77
C TYR A 93 -0.16 11.57 2.73
N ASN A 94 0.74 10.68 3.14
CA ASN A 94 2.18 10.94 3.03
C ASN A 94 2.71 10.40 1.71
N ALA A 95 3.63 11.12 1.06
CA ALA A 95 4.26 10.67 -0.19
C ALA A 95 5.78 10.78 -0.11
N LYS A 96 6.48 9.83 -0.74
CA LYS A 96 7.93 9.84 -0.95
C LYS A 96 8.25 9.53 -2.40
N ILE A 97 9.32 10.09 -2.93
CA ILE A 97 9.80 9.75 -4.29
C ILE A 97 10.31 8.31 -4.24
N SER A 98 9.86 7.48 -5.18
CA SER A 98 10.43 6.15 -5.36
C SER A 98 11.78 6.29 -6.07
N LEU A 99 12.86 6.39 -5.29
CA LEU A 99 14.25 6.46 -5.77
C LEU A 99 14.92 5.07 -5.75
N ALA A 100 14.17 3.99 -5.95
CA ALA A 100 14.77 2.67 -5.93
C ALA A 100 15.47 2.40 -7.27
N ASP A 101 16.79 2.58 -7.29
CA ASP A 101 17.67 2.22 -8.42
C ASP A 101 17.64 0.71 -8.76
N ASN A 102 17.13 -0.12 -7.84
CA ASN A 102 16.89 -1.56 -8.04
C ASN A 102 15.44 -1.94 -7.74
N GLU A 103 14.73 -2.39 -8.78
CA GLU A 103 13.33 -2.85 -8.69
C GLU A 103 13.18 -4.07 -7.75
N ASP A 104 14.21 -4.91 -7.66
CA ASP A 104 14.31 -6.06 -6.74
C ASP A 104 14.20 -5.64 -5.26
N ASP A 105 14.91 -4.57 -4.89
CA ASP A 105 14.99 -4.10 -3.52
C ASP A 105 13.69 -3.40 -3.12
N ALA A 106 13.09 -2.61 -4.03
CA ALA A 106 11.78 -1.99 -3.81
C ALA A 106 10.67 -3.03 -3.57
N LEU A 107 10.67 -4.11 -4.35
CA LEU A 107 9.68 -5.18 -4.20
C LEU A 107 9.85 -5.90 -2.86
N ALA A 108 11.10 -6.19 -2.48
CA ALA A 108 11.43 -6.86 -1.23
C ALA A 108 11.12 -5.99 0.01
N GLU A 109 11.39 -4.69 -0.03
CA GLU A 109 11.01 -3.76 1.04
C GLU A 109 9.50 -3.68 1.21
N LYS A 110 8.77 -3.60 0.09
CA LYS A 110 7.32 -3.59 0.10
C LYS A 110 6.72 -4.86 0.69
N GLU A 111 7.25 -6.03 0.31
CA GLU A 111 6.81 -7.31 0.89
C GLU A 111 7.02 -7.35 2.42
N LYS A 112 8.16 -6.86 2.91
CA LYS A 112 8.42 -6.78 4.36
C LYS A 112 7.42 -5.85 5.05
N ALA A 113 7.10 -4.71 4.43
CA ALA A 113 6.11 -3.78 4.95
C ALA A 113 4.70 -4.38 4.96
N ASP A 114 4.26 -5.01 3.88
CA ASP A 114 2.96 -5.67 3.76
C ASP A 114 2.83 -6.83 4.75
N TRP A 115 3.90 -7.61 4.96
CA TRP A 115 3.95 -8.69 5.93
C TRP A 115 3.91 -8.20 7.38
N ALA A 116 4.65 -7.13 7.70
CA ALA A 116 4.59 -6.50 9.01
C ALA A 116 3.19 -5.93 9.30
N TYR A 117 2.56 -5.33 8.29
CA TYR A 117 1.18 -4.83 8.38
C TYR A 117 0.17 -5.98 8.58
N TYR A 118 0.29 -7.08 7.83
CA TYR A 118 -0.53 -8.28 8.02
C TYR A 118 -0.40 -8.86 9.44
N LYS A 119 0.83 -8.99 9.96
CA LYS A 119 1.06 -9.45 11.34
C LYS A 119 0.43 -8.52 12.37
N ARG A 120 0.48 -7.20 12.11
CA ARG A 120 -0.15 -6.21 12.98
C ARG A 120 -1.67 -6.40 13.02
N LEU A 121 -2.34 -6.48 11.87
CA LEU A 121 -3.77 -6.74 11.78
C LEU A 121 -4.17 -8.06 12.46
N MET A 122 -3.41 -9.14 12.23
CA MET A 122 -3.69 -10.43 12.88
C MET A 122 -3.60 -10.33 14.41
N ARG A 123 -2.66 -9.56 14.94
CA ARG A 123 -2.54 -9.32 16.39
C ARG A 123 -3.69 -8.45 16.90
N GLU A 124 -4.02 -7.37 16.21
CA GLU A 124 -5.11 -6.44 16.55
C GLU A 124 -6.46 -7.17 16.56
N MET A 125 -6.71 -8.02 15.55
CA MET A 125 -7.84 -8.93 15.46
C MET A 125 -7.87 -9.94 16.62
N THR A 126 -6.74 -10.58 16.92
CA THR A 126 -6.68 -11.57 18.02
C THR A 126 -7.00 -10.90 19.36
N ILE A 127 -6.49 -9.70 19.61
CA ILE A 127 -6.79 -8.92 20.83
C ILE A 127 -8.30 -8.59 20.87
N ALA A 128 -8.87 -8.06 19.79
CA ALA A 128 -10.28 -7.69 19.75
C ALA A 128 -11.21 -8.90 19.91
N LEU A 129 -10.98 -9.99 19.17
CA LEU A 129 -11.79 -11.21 19.25
C LEU A 129 -11.59 -11.98 20.57
N SER A 130 -10.41 -11.87 21.21
CA SER A 130 -10.21 -12.45 22.54
C SER A 130 -11.13 -11.84 23.60
N LEU A 131 -11.57 -10.59 23.40
CA LEU A 131 -12.60 -9.95 24.21
C LEU A 131 -14.01 -10.21 23.65
N GLY A 132 -14.21 -10.03 22.35
CA GLY A 132 -15.51 -10.12 21.70
C GLY A 132 -16.14 -11.51 21.73
N VAL A 133 -15.37 -12.57 21.43
CA VAL A 133 -15.90 -13.95 21.33
C VAL A 133 -16.39 -14.46 22.70
N PRO A 134 -15.63 -14.32 23.81
CA PRO A 134 -16.14 -14.71 25.12
C PRO A 134 -17.40 -13.94 25.55
N LEU A 135 -17.48 -12.63 25.26
CA LEU A 135 -18.67 -11.83 25.56
C LEU A 135 -19.88 -12.28 24.72
N MET A 136 -19.67 -12.62 23.45
CA MET A 136 -20.70 -13.19 22.60
C MET A 136 -21.18 -14.56 23.11
N ILE A 137 -20.26 -15.43 23.53
CA ILE A 137 -20.61 -16.73 24.14
C ILE A 137 -21.40 -16.50 25.43
N TYR A 138 -20.98 -15.56 26.27
CA TYR A 138 -21.70 -15.19 27.48
C TYR A 138 -23.14 -14.75 27.17
N SER A 139 -23.33 -13.90 26.17
CA SER A 139 -24.65 -13.46 25.71
C SER A 139 -25.55 -14.61 25.25
N ILE A 140 -24.99 -15.66 24.66
CA ILE A 140 -25.75 -16.84 24.18
C ILE A 140 -26.06 -17.81 25.32
N VAL A 141 -25.11 -18.02 26.24
CA VAL A 141 -25.18 -19.10 27.24
C VAL A 141 -25.84 -18.65 28.55
N VAL A 142 -25.51 -17.45 29.04
CA VAL A 142 -25.89 -17.01 30.39
C VAL A 142 -27.16 -16.16 30.39
N GLY A 143 -27.39 -15.37 29.34
CA GLY A 143 -28.61 -14.56 29.20
C GLY A 143 -28.32 -13.08 28.88
N GLU A 144 -29.33 -12.23 29.06
CA GLU A 144 -29.30 -10.82 28.70
C GLU A 144 -28.18 -10.05 29.42
N MET A 145 -27.37 -9.32 28.67
CA MET A 145 -26.29 -8.47 29.20
C MET A 145 -26.85 -7.15 29.74
N THR A 146 -27.70 -7.24 30.76
CA THR A 146 -28.33 -6.09 31.41
C THR A 146 -27.58 -5.70 32.68
N VAL A 147 -27.65 -4.41 33.03
CA VAL A 147 -27.11 -3.88 34.28
C VAL A 147 -28.24 -3.77 35.30
N THR A 148 -28.36 -4.75 36.19
CA THR A 148 -29.42 -4.79 37.22
C THR A 148 -28.87 -4.65 38.64
N SER A 149 -27.66 -5.17 38.89
CA SER A 149 -27.01 -5.15 40.20
C SER A 149 -25.77 -4.25 40.25
N THR A 150 -25.44 -3.73 41.43
CA THR A 150 -24.18 -2.98 41.68
C THR A 150 -22.95 -3.82 41.35
N GLY A 151 -22.99 -5.15 41.57
CA GLY A 151 -21.89 -6.05 41.22
C GLY A 151 -21.67 -6.17 39.70
N GLU A 152 -22.77 -6.31 38.95
CA GLU A 152 -22.76 -6.33 37.48
C GLU A 152 -22.27 -5.00 36.92
N ARG A 153 -22.65 -3.88 37.53
CA ARG A 153 -22.20 -2.55 37.12
C ARG A 153 -20.67 -2.43 37.16
N ILE A 154 -20.02 -2.95 38.20
CA ILE A 154 -18.56 -2.94 38.31
C ILE A 154 -17.93 -3.86 37.26
N ALA A 155 -18.49 -5.05 37.05
CA ALA A 155 -18.02 -5.98 36.02
C ALA A 155 -18.12 -5.38 34.61
N TRP A 156 -19.26 -4.78 34.26
CA TRP A 156 -19.48 -4.14 32.98
C TRP A 156 -18.65 -2.87 32.79
N LEU A 157 -18.34 -2.13 33.86
CA LEU A 157 -17.39 -1.02 33.81
C LEU A 157 -15.99 -1.53 33.45
N ALA A 158 -15.54 -2.63 34.05
CA ALA A 158 -14.26 -3.24 33.71
C ALA A 158 -14.24 -3.71 32.24
N VAL A 159 -15.30 -4.37 31.77
CA VAL A 159 -15.45 -4.76 30.36
C VAL A 159 -15.45 -3.55 29.43
N GLY A 160 -16.14 -2.46 29.81
CA GLY A 160 -16.17 -1.23 29.05
C GLY A 160 -14.80 -0.56 28.93
N LEU A 161 -13.99 -0.58 30.00
CA LEU A 161 -12.60 -0.10 29.94
C LEU A 161 -11.70 -1.00 29.09
N LEU A 162 -11.87 -2.32 29.16
CA LEU A 162 -11.16 -3.26 28.27
C LEU A 162 -11.54 -3.03 26.80
N THR A 163 -12.82 -2.79 26.53
CA THR A 163 -13.33 -2.49 25.19
C THR A 163 -12.78 -1.17 24.67
N LEU A 164 -12.67 -0.15 25.53
CA LEU A 164 -11.99 1.10 25.18
C LEU A 164 -10.52 0.86 24.82
N GLY A 165 -9.83 -0.03 25.56
CA GLY A 165 -8.49 -0.50 25.22
C GLY A 165 -8.44 -1.10 23.82
N VAL A 166 -9.38 -1.98 23.46
CA VAL A 166 -9.48 -2.56 22.11
C VAL A 166 -9.71 -1.47 21.05
N MET A 167 -10.60 -0.50 21.30
CA MET A 167 -10.85 0.61 20.38
C MET A 167 -9.60 1.47 20.13
N VAL A 168 -8.80 1.73 21.18
CA VAL A 168 -7.60 2.56 21.10
C VAL A 168 -6.39 1.82 20.54
N PHE A 169 -6.27 0.50 20.77
CA PHE A 169 -5.15 -0.29 20.27
C PHE A 169 -5.44 -0.92 18.91
N SER A 170 -6.50 -1.72 18.80
CA SER A 170 -6.86 -2.40 17.55
C SER A 170 -7.61 -1.44 16.60
N GLY A 171 -8.62 -0.73 17.13
CA GLY A 171 -9.51 0.08 16.30
C GLY A 171 -8.98 1.45 15.86
N LYS A 172 -7.81 1.90 16.35
CA LYS A 172 -7.31 3.27 16.18
C LYS A 172 -7.36 3.77 14.73
N HIS A 173 -6.97 2.91 13.80
CA HIS A 173 -6.85 3.27 12.40
C HIS A 173 -8.21 3.58 11.75
N PHE A 174 -9.30 2.93 12.19
CA PHE A 174 -10.66 3.27 11.75
C PHE A 174 -11.07 4.67 12.21
N TYR A 175 -10.77 5.05 13.46
CA TYR A 175 -11.13 6.38 13.98
C TYR A 175 -10.32 7.50 13.31
N VAL A 176 -9.03 7.27 13.07
CA VAL A 176 -8.20 8.21 12.31
C VAL A 176 -8.69 8.35 10.88
N GLY A 177 -9.01 7.23 10.22
CA GLY A 177 -9.58 7.22 8.86
C GLY A 177 -10.93 7.95 8.79
N ALA A 178 -11.82 7.70 9.74
CA ALA A 178 -13.12 8.38 9.84
C ALA A 178 -12.97 9.89 10.03
N TRP A 179 -12.08 10.33 10.93
CA TRP A 179 -11.83 11.75 11.17
C TRP A 179 -11.31 12.45 9.91
N GLN A 180 -10.42 11.80 9.18
CA GLN A 180 -9.89 12.31 7.94
C GLN A 180 -10.92 12.32 6.82
N SER A 181 -11.76 11.30 6.73
CA SER A 181 -12.89 11.26 5.79
C SER A 181 -13.88 12.39 6.05
N PHE A 182 -14.19 12.66 7.33
CA PHE A 182 -15.04 13.76 7.75
C PHE A 182 -14.46 15.12 7.36
N LYS A 183 -13.19 15.39 7.66
CA LYS A 183 -12.49 16.63 7.25
C LYS A 183 -12.54 16.83 5.72
N ASN A 184 -12.42 15.73 4.98
CA ASN A 184 -12.40 15.73 3.53
C ASN A 184 -13.80 15.55 2.90
N HIS A 185 -14.88 15.79 3.66
CA HIS A 185 -16.29 15.77 3.20
C HIS A 185 -16.67 14.50 2.42
N SER A 186 -16.15 13.34 2.84
CA SER A 186 -16.52 12.03 2.31
C SER A 186 -17.04 11.12 3.40
N ALA A 187 -17.79 10.10 2.99
CA ALA A 187 -18.14 8.97 3.84
C ALA A 187 -17.54 7.69 3.24
N ASN A 188 -16.90 6.88 4.09
CA ASN A 188 -16.28 5.62 3.72
C ASN A 188 -16.56 4.55 4.79
N MET A 189 -16.04 3.34 4.56
CA MET A 189 -16.17 2.22 5.49
C MET A 189 -15.71 2.56 6.91
N ASP A 190 -14.56 3.26 7.05
CA ASP A 190 -14.03 3.68 8.36
C ASP A 190 -15.01 4.58 9.12
N THR A 191 -15.71 5.48 8.42
CA THR A 191 -16.70 6.39 9.01
C THR A 191 -17.83 5.62 9.65
N LEU A 192 -18.34 4.58 8.98
CA LEU A 192 -19.42 3.75 9.50
C LEU A 192 -18.97 2.91 10.69
N ILE A 193 -17.78 2.32 10.61
CA ILE A 193 -17.21 1.51 11.70
C ILE A 193 -17.02 2.38 12.94
N ALA A 194 -16.40 3.56 12.79
CA ALA A 194 -16.14 4.46 13.89
C ALA A 194 -17.43 4.98 14.54
N LEU A 195 -18.45 5.31 13.74
CA LEU A 195 -19.76 5.71 14.26
C LEU A 195 -20.49 4.55 14.95
N GLY A 196 -20.55 3.37 14.34
CA GLY A 196 -21.24 2.21 14.90
C GLY A 196 -20.61 1.75 16.22
N THR A 197 -19.30 1.49 16.20
CA THR A 197 -18.55 1.02 17.38
C THR A 197 -18.42 2.11 18.46
N GLY A 198 -18.22 3.37 18.06
CA GLY A 198 -18.20 4.50 18.99
C GLY A 198 -19.54 4.71 19.68
N THR A 199 -20.64 4.67 18.92
CA THR A 199 -21.99 4.83 19.49
C THR A 199 -22.34 3.66 20.41
N ALA A 200 -22.03 2.42 20.00
CA ALA A 200 -22.23 1.23 20.83
C ALA A 200 -21.50 1.33 22.18
N TRP A 201 -20.23 1.72 22.16
CA TRP A 201 -19.45 1.88 23.39
C TRP A 201 -19.98 3.01 24.27
N VAL A 202 -20.25 4.20 23.69
CA VAL A 202 -20.79 5.35 24.44
C VAL A 202 -22.14 5.00 25.07
N TYR A 203 -23.04 4.38 24.31
CA TYR A 203 -24.33 3.94 24.80
C TYR A 203 -24.20 2.97 25.98
N SER A 204 -23.37 1.93 25.81
CA SER A 204 -23.11 0.93 26.84
C SER A 204 -22.52 1.54 28.09
N MET A 205 -21.64 2.53 27.93
CA MET A 205 -21.03 3.26 29.04
C MET A 205 -22.04 4.14 29.78
N VAL A 206 -22.99 4.78 29.07
CA VAL A 206 -24.10 5.51 29.68
C VAL A 206 -24.99 4.57 30.50
N VAL A 207 -25.32 3.38 29.98
CA VAL A 207 -26.09 2.35 30.71
C VAL A 207 -25.38 1.95 32.01
N VAL A 208 -24.05 1.79 31.98
CA VAL A 208 -23.24 1.43 33.16
C VAL A 208 -23.15 2.59 34.17
N PHE A 209 -22.90 3.83 33.72
CA PHE A 209 -22.73 4.95 34.65
C PHE A 209 -24.05 5.44 35.23
N VAL A 210 -25.11 5.46 34.42
CA VAL A 210 -26.37 6.13 34.77
C VAL A 210 -27.59 5.23 34.44
N PRO A 211 -27.68 4.01 35.02
CA PRO A 211 -28.73 3.05 34.67
C PRO A 211 -30.15 3.55 34.98
N HIS A 212 -30.31 4.49 35.89
CA HIS A 212 -31.60 5.05 36.28
C HIS A 212 -32.23 5.98 35.22
N LEU A 213 -31.42 6.57 34.33
CA LEU A 213 -31.94 7.38 33.21
C LEU A 213 -32.41 6.51 32.04
N VAL A 214 -32.06 5.23 32.04
CA VAL A 214 -32.38 4.29 30.97
C VAL A 214 -33.51 3.36 31.44
N PRO A 215 -34.62 3.25 30.69
CA PRO A 215 -35.68 2.28 30.96
C PRO A 215 -35.11 0.87 31.07
N GLU A 216 -35.69 0.03 31.93
CA GLU A 216 -35.23 -1.36 32.13
C GLU A 216 -35.12 -2.14 30.83
N MET A 217 -36.08 -1.91 29.93
CA MET A 217 -36.16 -2.54 28.59
C MET A 217 -34.98 -2.18 27.68
N ALA A 218 -34.21 -1.15 28.02
CA ALA A 218 -33.11 -0.61 27.22
C ALA A 218 -31.74 -0.74 27.91
N ARG A 219 -31.62 -1.39 29.08
CA ARG A 219 -30.34 -1.50 29.80
C ARG A 219 -29.38 -2.57 29.26
N HIS A 220 -29.52 -2.96 27.99
CA HIS A 220 -28.62 -3.90 27.34
C HIS A 220 -27.32 -3.20 26.94
N VAL A 221 -26.15 -3.77 27.27
CA VAL A 221 -24.85 -3.26 26.82
C VAL A 221 -24.40 -3.94 25.53
N TYR A 222 -23.66 -3.22 24.68
CA TYR A 222 -23.19 -3.62 23.35
C TYR A 222 -21.65 -3.59 23.24
N PHE A 223 -20.94 -3.87 24.33
CA PHE A 223 -19.47 -3.91 24.34
C PHE A 223 -18.93 -5.04 23.46
N GLU A 224 -19.63 -6.17 23.42
CA GLU A 224 -19.37 -7.31 22.55
C GLU A 224 -19.45 -6.93 21.07
N ALA A 225 -20.49 -6.17 20.68
CA ALA A 225 -20.65 -5.73 19.30
C ALA A 225 -19.46 -4.87 18.86
N THR A 226 -19.01 -3.96 19.73
CA THR A 226 -17.85 -3.11 19.47
C THR A 226 -16.58 -3.94 19.23
N ALA A 227 -16.27 -4.87 20.15
CA ALA A 227 -15.07 -5.71 20.05
C ALA A 227 -15.14 -6.68 18.85
N MET A 228 -16.31 -7.27 18.58
CA MET A 228 -16.54 -8.18 17.47
C MET A 228 -16.43 -7.48 16.12
N ILE A 229 -17.04 -6.30 15.95
CA ILE A 229 -16.96 -5.52 14.70
C ILE A 229 -15.49 -5.22 14.37
N ILE A 230 -14.73 -4.66 15.33
CA ILE A 230 -13.31 -4.33 15.12
C ILE A 230 -12.53 -5.59 14.74
N GLY A 231 -12.70 -6.68 15.50
CA GLY A 231 -11.95 -7.91 15.26
C GLY A 231 -12.27 -8.59 13.92
N LEU A 232 -13.53 -8.63 13.51
CA LEU A 232 -13.94 -9.25 12.25
C LEU A 232 -13.50 -8.43 11.03
N ILE A 233 -13.52 -7.10 11.13
CA ILE A 233 -13.06 -6.24 10.04
C ILE A 233 -11.53 -6.30 9.91
N ASP A 234 -10.80 -6.31 11.02
CA ASP A 234 -9.34 -6.54 11.00
C ASP A 234 -8.99 -7.90 10.37
N LEU A 235 -9.79 -8.95 10.64
CA LEU A 235 -9.67 -10.25 9.95
C LEU A 235 -9.93 -10.12 8.46
N GLY A 236 -11.01 -9.44 8.05
CA GLY A 236 -11.35 -9.21 6.64
C GLY A 236 -10.21 -8.53 5.88
N LEU A 237 -9.69 -7.45 6.43
CA LEU A 237 -8.54 -6.72 5.88
C LEU A 237 -7.27 -7.59 5.82
N ALA A 238 -7.02 -8.43 6.83
CA ALA A 238 -5.90 -9.36 6.83
C ALA A 238 -6.02 -10.42 5.73
N LEU A 239 -7.22 -10.98 5.55
CA LEU A 239 -7.52 -11.94 4.49
C LEU A 239 -7.40 -11.30 3.11
N GLU A 240 -7.85 -10.06 2.95
CA GLU A 240 -7.71 -9.27 1.72
C GLU A 240 -6.24 -9.06 1.35
N LEU A 241 -5.40 -8.64 2.30
CA LEU A 241 -3.95 -8.49 2.09
C LEU A 241 -3.30 -9.81 1.69
N LYS A 242 -3.64 -10.90 2.39
CA LYS A 242 -3.11 -12.24 2.09
C LYS A 242 -3.54 -12.72 0.70
N ALA A 243 -4.77 -12.41 0.29
CA ALA A 243 -5.26 -12.74 -1.04
C ALA A 243 -4.49 -11.96 -2.12
N ARG A 244 -4.25 -10.66 -1.91
CA ARG A 244 -3.48 -9.81 -2.84
C ARG A 244 -2.02 -10.25 -2.97
N GLY A 245 -1.36 -10.62 -1.87
CA GLY A 245 0.04 -11.05 -1.87
C GLY A 245 0.37 -12.18 -2.85
N ARG A 246 -0.59 -13.09 -3.11
CA ARG A 246 -0.41 -14.21 -4.06
C ARG A 246 -0.24 -13.77 -5.52
N THR A 247 -0.79 -12.62 -5.91
CA THR A 247 -0.66 -12.12 -7.29
C THR A 247 0.72 -11.52 -7.57
N SER A 248 1.37 -10.94 -6.55
CA SER A 248 2.73 -10.41 -6.63
C SER A 248 3.81 -11.50 -6.82
N GLU A 249 3.55 -12.72 -6.36
CA GLU A 249 4.48 -13.85 -6.48
C GLU A 249 4.76 -14.23 -7.95
N ALA A 250 3.77 -14.10 -8.83
CA ALA A 250 3.93 -14.42 -10.25
C ALA A 250 4.89 -13.45 -10.96
N ILE A 251 4.80 -12.15 -10.66
CA ILE A 251 5.75 -11.15 -11.18
C ILE A 251 7.17 -11.46 -10.68
N LYS A 252 7.31 -11.84 -9.41
CA LYS A 252 8.60 -12.17 -8.81
C LYS A 252 9.33 -13.29 -9.55
N ARG A 253 8.59 -14.30 -10.02
CA ARG A 253 9.17 -15.38 -10.83
C ARG A 253 9.73 -14.87 -12.16
N LEU A 254 9.08 -13.89 -12.79
CA LEU A 254 9.57 -13.25 -14.02
C LEU A 254 10.82 -12.40 -13.75
N ILE A 255 10.83 -11.60 -12.68
CA ILE A 255 12.01 -10.79 -12.32
C ILE A 255 13.20 -11.69 -11.97
N GLY A 256 12.96 -12.80 -11.25
CA GLY A 256 13.99 -13.78 -10.92
C GLY A 256 14.63 -14.47 -12.13
N LEU A 257 14.08 -14.32 -13.35
CA LEU A 257 14.72 -14.78 -14.57
C LEU A 257 15.85 -13.86 -15.03
N GLN A 258 15.87 -12.60 -14.63
CA GLN A 258 16.92 -11.66 -15.03
C GLN A 258 18.27 -12.07 -14.40
N ALA A 259 19.35 -11.98 -15.18
CA ALA A 259 20.70 -12.16 -14.67
C ALA A 259 21.14 -10.88 -13.95
N LYS A 260 21.91 -11.02 -12.85
CA LYS A 260 22.45 -9.87 -12.09
C LYS A 260 23.80 -9.39 -12.62
N THR A 261 24.53 -10.28 -13.28
CA THR A 261 25.86 -10.02 -13.81
C THR A 261 25.94 -10.50 -15.26
N ALA A 262 26.85 -9.89 -16.01
CA ALA A 262 27.18 -10.28 -17.37
C ALA A 262 28.71 -10.34 -17.52
N ARG A 263 29.19 -11.32 -18.26
CA ARG A 263 30.59 -11.45 -18.64
C ARG A 263 30.82 -10.81 -19.99
N VAL A 264 31.37 -9.61 -20.00
CA VAL A 264 31.69 -8.87 -21.23
C VAL A 264 33.17 -8.99 -21.58
N ILE A 265 33.46 -8.92 -22.87
CA ILE A 265 34.81 -8.86 -23.42
C ILE A 265 35.05 -7.44 -23.89
N ARG A 266 35.96 -6.75 -23.20
CA ARG A 266 36.45 -5.42 -23.54
C ARG A 266 37.98 -5.47 -23.50
N ASP A 267 38.64 -4.88 -24.49
CA ASP A 267 40.11 -4.90 -24.62
C ASP A 267 40.73 -6.32 -24.51
N ASP A 268 40.11 -7.30 -25.17
CA ASP A 268 40.48 -8.73 -25.15
C ASP A 268 40.52 -9.37 -23.75
N LYS A 269 39.85 -8.77 -22.75
CA LYS A 269 39.74 -9.31 -21.39
C LYS A 269 38.28 -9.58 -21.03
N GLU A 270 38.05 -10.72 -20.39
CA GLU A 270 36.78 -11.05 -19.76
C GLU A 270 36.63 -10.31 -18.44
N LEU A 271 35.55 -9.53 -18.32
CA LEU A 271 35.19 -8.78 -17.13
C LEU A 271 33.76 -9.16 -16.73
N ASP A 272 33.58 -9.57 -15.47
CA ASP A 272 32.27 -9.78 -14.88
C ASP A 272 31.79 -8.44 -14.30
N ILE A 273 30.77 -7.85 -14.93
CA ILE A 273 30.17 -6.57 -14.52
C ILE A 273 28.71 -6.75 -14.12
N ALA A 274 28.17 -5.77 -13.41
CA ALA A 274 26.74 -5.70 -13.12
C ALA A 274 25.95 -5.49 -14.44
N ILE A 275 24.76 -6.09 -14.55
CA ILE A 275 23.97 -6.05 -15.79
C ILE A 275 23.61 -4.62 -16.22
N GLU A 276 23.51 -3.69 -15.27
CA GLU A 276 23.22 -2.28 -15.48
C GLU A 276 24.37 -1.54 -16.19
N GLN A 277 25.59 -2.09 -16.15
CA GLN A 277 26.79 -1.53 -16.77
C GLN A 277 27.05 -2.07 -18.19
N VAL A 278 26.21 -3.00 -18.66
CA VAL A 278 26.29 -3.55 -20.01
C VAL A 278 25.77 -2.52 -21.00
N LEU A 279 26.56 -2.22 -22.01
CA LEU A 279 26.26 -1.23 -23.03
C LEU A 279 25.83 -1.90 -24.33
N LEU A 280 25.12 -1.14 -25.16
CA LEU A 280 24.79 -1.54 -26.52
C LEU A 280 26.08 -1.88 -27.29
N ASN A 281 26.06 -2.95 -28.07
CA ASN A 281 27.18 -3.48 -28.84
C ASN A 281 28.31 -4.14 -28.05
N ASP A 282 28.21 -4.26 -26.71
CA ASP A 282 29.16 -5.09 -25.95
C ASP A 282 29.12 -6.55 -26.44
N VAL A 283 30.28 -7.21 -26.43
CA VAL A 283 30.39 -8.65 -26.69
C VAL A 283 30.33 -9.39 -25.37
N VAL A 284 29.31 -10.22 -25.21
CA VAL A 284 29.05 -10.98 -23.98
C VAL A 284 29.32 -12.46 -24.22
N ARG A 285 30.02 -13.09 -23.29
CA ARG A 285 30.24 -14.55 -23.30
C ARG A 285 29.28 -15.23 -22.33
N VAL A 286 28.59 -16.27 -22.81
CA VAL A 286 27.68 -17.10 -22.01
C VAL A 286 28.11 -18.55 -22.08
N ARG A 287 28.28 -19.18 -20.92
CA ARG A 287 28.68 -20.58 -20.77
C ARG A 287 27.47 -21.51 -20.63
N PRO A 288 27.64 -22.82 -20.82
CA PRO A 288 26.59 -23.79 -20.56
C PRO A 288 26.05 -23.67 -19.13
N GLY A 289 24.73 -23.65 -18.98
CA GLY A 289 24.02 -23.48 -17.71
C GLY A 289 23.79 -22.03 -17.29
N GLU A 290 24.44 -21.05 -17.92
CA GLU A 290 24.26 -19.63 -17.60
C GLU A 290 22.99 -19.06 -18.27
N LYS A 291 22.41 -18.05 -17.64
CA LYS A 291 21.30 -17.27 -18.21
C LYS A 291 21.85 -16.24 -19.17
N ILE A 292 21.13 -15.97 -20.25
CA ILE A 292 21.46 -14.89 -21.16
C ILE A 292 21.10 -13.56 -20.50
N PRO A 293 22.05 -12.64 -20.28
CA PRO A 293 21.80 -11.44 -19.48
C PRO A 293 21.01 -10.38 -20.24
N VAL A 294 21.30 -10.18 -21.53
CA VAL A 294 20.69 -9.14 -22.38
C VAL A 294 20.33 -9.71 -23.75
N ASP A 295 19.47 -9.02 -24.49
CA ASP A 295 19.13 -9.43 -25.85
C ASP A 295 20.31 -9.16 -26.79
N GLY A 296 20.49 -10.03 -27.78
CA GLY A 296 21.60 -9.87 -28.71
C GLY A 296 21.58 -10.80 -29.92
N GLU A 297 22.69 -10.79 -30.65
CA GLU A 297 22.92 -11.62 -31.84
C GLU A 297 24.23 -12.39 -31.70
N VAL A 298 24.20 -13.71 -31.95
CA VAL A 298 25.38 -14.57 -31.82
C VAL A 298 26.42 -14.19 -32.86
N VAL A 299 27.65 -13.90 -32.42
CA VAL A 299 28.79 -13.63 -33.30
C VAL A 299 29.68 -14.85 -33.47
N GLU A 300 29.80 -15.69 -32.44
CA GLU A 300 30.64 -16.89 -32.47
C GLU A 300 30.08 -17.99 -31.58
N GLY A 301 30.25 -19.24 -32.03
CA GLY A 301 29.83 -20.44 -31.32
C GLY A 301 28.51 -21.03 -31.81
N HIS A 302 28.16 -22.18 -31.25
CA HIS A 302 26.89 -22.88 -31.46
C HIS A 302 26.39 -23.41 -30.13
N THR A 303 25.09 -23.32 -29.87
CA THR A 303 24.50 -23.84 -28.65
C THR A 303 22.99 -24.06 -28.79
N ALA A 304 22.42 -24.88 -27.90
CA ALA A 304 20.99 -24.98 -27.71
C ALA A 304 20.54 -24.07 -26.55
N ILE A 305 19.53 -23.24 -26.79
CA ILE A 305 18.99 -22.30 -25.82
C ILE A 305 17.56 -22.71 -25.47
N ASP A 306 17.29 -22.79 -24.17
CA ASP A 306 15.97 -23.06 -23.63
C ASP A 306 15.20 -21.74 -23.48
N GLU A 307 14.27 -21.53 -24.41
CA GLU A 307 13.41 -20.35 -24.48
C GLU A 307 12.02 -20.60 -23.86
N SER A 308 11.80 -21.77 -23.22
CA SER A 308 10.49 -22.23 -22.73
C SER A 308 9.81 -21.24 -21.77
N MET A 309 10.58 -20.48 -20.99
CA MET A 309 10.04 -19.48 -20.06
C MET A 309 9.46 -18.24 -20.75
N LEU A 310 9.87 -17.96 -21.99
CA LEU A 310 9.38 -16.82 -22.78
C LEU A 310 8.38 -17.25 -23.85
N THR A 311 8.69 -18.32 -24.59
CA THR A 311 7.89 -18.78 -25.74
C THR A 311 6.85 -19.83 -25.36
N GLY A 312 7.05 -20.53 -24.24
CA GLY A 312 6.23 -21.69 -23.85
C GLY A 312 6.59 -22.98 -24.59
N GLU A 313 7.56 -22.95 -25.52
CA GLU A 313 7.98 -24.14 -26.26
C GLU A 313 8.99 -24.97 -25.44
N PRO A 314 8.73 -26.26 -25.19
CA PRO A 314 9.55 -27.06 -24.28
C PRO A 314 10.89 -27.53 -24.86
N MET A 315 11.04 -27.49 -26.19
CA MET A 315 12.24 -27.96 -26.87
C MET A 315 13.26 -26.82 -27.00
N PRO A 316 14.52 -27.02 -26.57
CA PRO A 316 15.57 -26.04 -26.81
C PRO A 316 15.77 -25.76 -28.30
N VAL A 317 16.03 -24.49 -28.63
CA VAL A 317 16.24 -24.03 -30.00
C VAL A 317 17.73 -23.92 -30.25
N GLU A 318 18.20 -24.51 -31.35
CA GLU A 318 19.60 -24.39 -31.79
C GLU A 318 19.89 -22.96 -32.28
N LYS A 319 21.03 -22.41 -31.85
CA LYS A 319 21.50 -21.07 -32.19
C LYS A 319 22.92 -21.14 -32.70
N ALA A 320 23.14 -20.54 -33.86
CA ALA A 320 24.45 -20.35 -34.47
C ALA A 320 24.68 -18.85 -34.77
N THR A 321 25.85 -18.53 -35.31
CA THR A 321 26.20 -17.16 -35.74
C THR A 321 25.09 -16.53 -36.59
N GLY A 322 24.71 -15.29 -36.26
CA GLY A 322 23.64 -14.54 -36.90
C GLY A 322 22.24 -14.77 -36.32
N ASN A 323 22.07 -15.70 -35.38
CA ASN A 323 20.78 -15.89 -34.70
C ASN A 323 20.64 -14.97 -33.49
N THR A 324 19.40 -14.57 -33.20
CA THR A 324 19.08 -13.74 -32.04
C THR A 324 18.90 -14.55 -30.77
N VAL A 325 19.33 -13.98 -29.65
CA VAL A 325 19.17 -14.52 -28.30
C VAL A 325 18.42 -13.52 -27.41
N ALA A 326 17.61 -14.03 -26.48
CA ALA A 326 16.75 -13.22 -25.63
C ALA A 326 17.16 -13.31 -24.15
N ALA A 327 17.06 -12.20 -23.44
CA ALA A 327 17.36 -12.11 -22.01
C ALA A 327 16.46 -13.05 -21.17
N GLY A 328 17.05 -13.69 -20.15
CA GLY A 328 16.36 -14.60 -19.23
C GLY A 328 16.20 -16.04 -19.73
N THR A 329 16.57 -16.33 -20.97
CA THR A 329 16.67 -17.70 -21.51
C THR A 329 17.91 -18.42 -20.97
N ILE A 330 17.93 -19.74 -21.02
CA ILE A 330 19.00 -20.55 -20.42
C ILE A 330 19.83 -21.23 -21.51
N ASN A 331 21.14 -20.98 -21.50
CA ASN A 331 22.07 -21.66 -22.37
C ASN A 331 22.32 -23.09 -21.88
N LYS A 332 22.18 -24.13 -22.71
CA LYS A 332 22.30 -25.54 -22.27
C LYS A 332 23.66 -26.18 -22.55
N SER A 333 24.15 -26.12 -23.78
CA SER A 333 25.16 -27.07 -24.26
C SER A 333 26.52 -26.44 -24.57
N GLY A 334 26.53 -25.34 -25.33
CA GLY A 334 27.73 -24.71 -25.88
C GLY A 334 28.06 -23.36 -25.25
N SER A 335 29.28 -22.87 -25.47
CA SER A 335 29.64 -21.50 -25.14
C SER A 335 29.44 -20.63 -26.39
N ILE A 336 28.80 -19.48 -26.21
CA ILE A 336 28.60 -18.51 -27.29
C ILE A 336 29.15 -17.14 -26.91
N LEU A 337 29.56 -16.41 -27.94
CA LEU A 337 29.80 -14.99 -27.90
C LEU A 337 28.67 -14.33 -28.68
N PHE A 338 28.04 -13.33 -28.07
CA PHE A 338 26.98 -12.60 -28.72
C PHE A 338 27.16 -11.10 -28.50
N LYS A 339 26.69 -10.32 -29.46
CA LYS A 339 26.73 -8.86 -29.42
C LYS A 339 25.40 -8.33 -28.88
N ALA A 340 25.44 -7.49 -27.84
CA ALA A 340 24.25 -6.92 -27.21
C ALA A 340 23.51 -5.97 -28.17
N THR A 341 22.22 -6.21 -28.38
CA THR A 341 21.35 -5.40 -29.25
C THR A 341 20.29 -4.61 -28.48
N ARG A 342 19.84 -5.10 -27.31
CA ARG A 342 18.97 -4.35 -26.39
C ARG A 342 19.39 -4.65 -24.95
N VAL A 343 19.49 -3.62 -24.13
CA VAL A 343 19.98 -3.69 -22.73
C VAL A 343 18.99 -3.02 -21.77
N GLY A 344 19.02 -3.41 -20.50
CA GLY A 344 18.15 -2.84 -19.47
C GLY A 344 16.67 -2.90 -19.83
N LYS A 345 16.00 -1.74 -19.81
CA LYS A 345 14.56 -1.57 -20.03
C LYS A 345 14.09 -1.94 -21.44
N ASP A 346 15.02 -1.99 -22.40
CA ASP A 346 14.70 -2.28 -23.81
C ASP A 346 14.70 -3.78 -24.12
N THR A 347 15.14 -4.65 -23.20
CA THR A 347 15.11 -6.10 -23.40
C THR A 347 13.68 -6.64 -23.52
N ALA A 348 13.50 -7.74 -24.27
CA ALA A 348 12.21 -8.39 -24.41
C ALA A 348 11.61 -8.78 -23.05
N LEU A 349 12.43 -9.32 -22.14
CA LEU A 349 12.01 -9.67 -20.78
C LEU A 349 11.54 -8.43 -19.99
N ALA A 350 12.29 -7.33 -20.02
CA ALA A 350 11.89 -6.09 -19.35
C ALA A 350 10.58 -5.52 -19.91
N GLN A 351 10.35 -5.62 -21.22
CA GLN A 351 9.08 -5.22 -21.83
C GLN A 351 7.91 -6.11 -21.38
N ILE A 352 8.11 -7.43 -21.32
CA ILE A 352 7.11 -8.37 -20.81
C ILE A 352 6.77 -8.05 -19.34
N ILE A 353 7.80 -7.85 -18.49
CA ILE A 353 7.60 -7.46 -17.08
C ILE A 353 6.81 -6.15 -17.00
N ASN A 354 7.17 -5.14 -17.79
CA ASN A 354 6.46 -3.86 -17.82
C ASN A 354 5.01 -3.98 -18.30
N MET A 355 4.74 -4.82 -19.31
CA MET A 355 3.37 -5.08 -19.79
C MET A 355 2.54 -5.81 -18.74
N VAL A 356 3.07 -6.85 -18.10
CA VAL A 356 2.39 -7.58 -17.02
C VAL A 356 2.15 -6.66 -15.82
N LYS A 357 3.13 -5.83 -15.46
CA LYS A 357 2.99 -4.81 -14.42
C LYS A 357 1.85 -3.85 -14.75
N ARG A 358 1.83 -3.26 -15.95
CA ARG A 358 0.72 -2.39 -16.40
C ARG A 358 -0.63 -3.10 -16.36
N ALA A 359 -0.70 -4.35 -16.80
CA ALA A 359 -1.93 -5.14 -16.79
C ALA A 359 -2.43 -5.42 -15.36
N GLN A 360 -1.56 -5.83 -14.43
CA GLN A 360 -1.92 -6.05 -13.02
C GLN A 360 -2.24 -4.76 -12.27
N ASN A 361 -1.62 -3.65 -12.69
CA ASN A 361 -1.85 -2.33 -12.12
C ASN A 361 -3.19 -1.72 -12.57
N SER A 362 -3.82 -2.30 -13.59
CA SER A 362 -5.15 -1.89 -14.01
C SER A 362 -6.21 -2.32 -12.97
N LYS A 363 -6.93 -1.32 -12.43
CA LYS A 363 -7.88 -1.44 -11.31
C LYS A 363 -8.82 -2.66 -11.46
N PRO A 364 -8.81 -3.62 -10.52
CA PRO A 364 -9.83 -4.67 -10.46
C PRO A 364 -11.22 -4.01 -10.36
N PRO A 365 -12.15 -4.28 -11.29
CA PRO A 365 -13.45 -3.61 -11.35
C PRO A 365 -14.30 -3.85 -10.09
N ILE A 366 -14.05 -4.93 -9.33
CA ILE A 366 -14.84 -5.31 -8.15
C ILE A 366 -14.63 -4.38 -6.95
N GLY A 367 -13.39 -3.88 -6.73
CA GLY A 367 -13.07 -3.06 -5.55
C GLY A 367 -13.70 -1.67 -5.60
N ARG A 368 -13.98 -1.16 -6.80
CA ARG A 368 -14.69 0.11 -7.00
C ARG A 368 -16.15 0.02 -6.55
N LEU A 369 -16.77 -1.15 -6.61
CA LEU A 369 -18.18 -1.32 -6.26
C LEU A 369 -18.39 -1.20 -4.74
N ALA A 370 -17.54 -1.81 -3.91
CA ALA A 370 -17.66 -1.76 -2.45
C ALA A 370 -17.57 -0.32 -1.90
N ASP A 371 -16.65 0.48 -2.45
CA ASP A 371 -16.48 1.88 -2.05
C ASP A 371 -17.62 2.77 -2.55
N VAL A 372 -18.13 2.54 -3.77
CA VAL A 372 -19.31 3.24 -4.27
C VAL A 372 -20.52 2.93 -3.40
N ILE A 373 -20.74 1.65 -3.07
CA ILE A 373 -21.83 1.24 -2.18
C ILE A 373 -21.69 1.93 -0.83
N SER A 374 -20.50 1.93 -0.23
CA SER A 374 -20.25 2.60 1.06
C SER A 374 -20.51 4.10 1.01
N ALA A 375 -20.12 4.78 -0.07
CA ALA A 375 -20.31 6.21 -0.24
C ALA A 375 -21.79 6.63 -0.26
N TYR A 376 -22.70 5.78 -0.75
CA TYR A 376 -24.14 6.01 -0.68
C TYR A 376 -24.77 5.45 0.59
N PHE A 377 -24.35 4.27 1.02
CA PHE A 377 -24.92 3.55 2.15
C PHE A 377 -24.74 4.30 3.46
N VAL A 378 -23.55 4.85 3.72
CA VAL A 378 -23.25 5.52 5.00
C VAL A 378 -24.11 6.77 5.21
N PRO A 379 -24.21 7.73 4.27
CA PRO A 379 -25.10 8.87 4.43
C PRO A 379 -26.58 8.47 4.58
N VAL A 380 -27.04 7.45 3.83
CA VAL A 380 -28.42 6.96 3.93
C VAL A 380 -28.70 6.39 5.32
N VAL A 381 -27.80 5.58 5.86
CA VAL A 381 -27.93 5.03 7.23
C VAL A 381 -27.93 6.14 8.27
N MET A 382 -27.06 7.14 8.15
CA MET A 382 -27.04 8.28 9.07
C MET A 382 -28.36 9.07 9.03
N ILE A 383 -28.91 9.29 7.84
CA ILE A 383 -30.21 9.95 7.69
C ILE A 383 -31.31 9.10 8.34
N ILE A 384 -31.34 7.79 8.11
CA ILE A 384 -32.31 6.88 8.73
C ILE A 384 -32.17 6.88 10.26
N ALA A 385 -30.95 6.87 10.79
CA ALA A 385 -30.71 6.93 12.24
C ALA A 385 -31.28 8.22 12.85
N VAL A 386 -31.05 9.37 12.20
CA VAL A 386 -31.58 10.67 12.65
C VAL A 386 -33.10 10.72 12.53
N VAL A 387 -33.67 10.27 11.40
CA VAL A 387 -35.12 10.24 11.19
C VAL A 387 -35.80 9.30 12.20
N SER A 388 -35.21 8.14 12.48
CA SER A 388 -35.69 7.22 13.52
C SER A 388 -35.67 7.90 14.89
N ALA A 389 -34.54 8.52 15.27
CA ALA A 389 -34.41 9.24 16.53
C ALA A 389 -35.50 10.30 16.69
N LEU A 390 -35.71 11.13 15.66
CA LEU A 390 -36.73 12.18 15.65
C LEU A 390 -38.15 11.62 15.71
N THR A 391 -38.42 10.49 15.05
CA THR A 391 -39.74 9.86 15.06
C THR A 391 -40.07 9.37 16.48
N TRP A 392 -39.15 8.67 17.14
CA TRP A 392 -39.34 8.20 18.51
C TRP A 392 -39.33 9.34 19.54
N LEU A 393 -38.61 10.43 19.28
CA LEU A 393 -38.63 11.61 20.15
C LEU A 393 -39.98 12.34 20.12
N ASN A 394 -40.66 12.38 18.96
CA ASN A 394 -41.93 13.09 18.80
C ASN A 394 -43.17 12.21 19.04
N PHE A 395 -43.11 10.91 18.72
CA PHE A 395 -44.25 10.00 18.75
C PHE A 395 -44.05 8.79 19.68
N GLY A 396 -42.88 8.65 20.30
CA GLY A 396 -42.56 7.52 21.17
C GLY A 396 -43.21 7.61 22.55
N PRO A 397 -43.34 6.46 23.25
CA PRO A 397 -43.82 6.42 24.62
C PRO A 397 -42.81 7.08 25.58
N GLU A 398 -43.28 7.55 26.73
CA GLU A 398 -42.39 8.10 27.75
C GLU A 398 -41.50 7.00 28.37
N PRO A 399 -40.19 7.25 28.55
CA PRO A 399 -39.44 8.47 28.21
C PRO A 399 -38.95 8.48 26.75
N ALA A 400 -39.48 9.41 25.95
CA ALA A 400 -39.25 9.47 24.49
C ALA A 400 -37.76 9.62 24.12
N VAL A 401 -36.97 10.32 24.95
CA VAL A 401 -35.53 10.50 24.75
C VAL A 401 -34.78 9.16 24.78
N ALA A 402 -35.16 8.24 25.67
CA ALA A 402 -34.52 6.94 25.75
C ALA A 402 -34.79 6.11 24.49
N PHE A 403 -36.05 6.05 24.04
CA PHE A 403 -36.41 5.35 22.81
C PHE A 403 -35.74 5.95 21.57
N ALA A 404 -35.62 7.28 21.51
CA ALA A 404 -34.91 7.97 20.44
C ALA A 404 -33.44 7.55 20.35
N ILE A 405 -32.71 7.60 21.48
CA ILE A 405 -31.29 7.21 21.55
C ILE A 405 -31.10 5.73 21.24
N VAL A 406 -31.94 4.85 21.79
CA VAL A 406 -31.91 3.40 21.53
C VAL A 406 -32.08 3.15 20.04
N SER A 407 -33.16 3.68 19.43
CA SER A 407 -33.44 3.43 18.02
C SER A 407 -32.32 3.91 17.09
N ALA A 408 -31.77 5.10 17.33
CA ALA A 408 -30.67 5.66 16.56
C ALA A 408 -29.41 4.79 16.68
N THR A 409 -29.09 4.39 17.91
CA THR A 409 -27.93 3.54 18.21
C THR A 409 -28.09 2.17 17.55
N THR A 410 -29.27 1.56 17.66
CA THR A 410 -29.58 0.27 17.02
C THR A 410 -29.42 0.33 15.51
N VAL A 411 -29.91 1.39 14.84
CA VAL A 411 -29.73 1.58 13.39
C VAL A 411 -28.24 1.64 13.03
N LEU A 412 -27.46 2.43 13.76
CA LEU A 412 -26.02 2.59 13.49
C LEU A 412 -25.22 1.29 13.74
N ILE A 413 -25.56 0.55 14.79
CA ILE A 413 -24.91 -0.73 15.13
C ILE A 413 -25.22 -1.79 14.08
N ILE A 414 -26.51 -1.99 13.76
CA ILE A 414 -26.95 -3.04 12.83
C ILE A 414 -26.45 -2.76 11.41
N ALA A 415 -26.33 -1.49 11.03
CA ALA A 415 -25.86 -1.12 9.71
C ALA A 415 -24.38 -1.43 9.48
N CYS A 416 -23.57 -1.69 10.51
CA CYS A 416 -22.14 -1.93 10.36
C CYS A 416 -21.88 -3.29 9.67
N PRO A 417 -21.36 -3.31 8.42
CA PRO A 417 -21.27 -4.53 7.65
C PRO A 417 -19.99 -5.28 8.05
N CYS A 418 -20.12 -6.22 8.99
CA CYS A 418 -18.98 -6.97 9.52
C CYS A 418 -18.34 -7.95 8.50
N ALA A 419 -18.99 -8.18 7.36
CA ALA A 419 -18.62 -9.19 6.36
C ALA A 419 -18.63 -8.66 4.91
N LEU A 420 -18.72 -7.34 4.72
CA LEU A 420 -18.49 -6.66 3.44
C LEU A 420 -16.99 -6.47 3.24
#